data_AF-A0A3A4RUF2-F1
#
_entry.id   AF-A0A3A4RUF2-F1
#
_cell.length_a   1.000
_cell.length_b   1.000
_cell.length_c   1.000
_cell.angle_alpha   90.00
_cell.angle_beta   90.00
_cell.angle_gamma   90.00
#
_symmetry.space_group_name_H-M   'P 1'
#
loop_
_entity.id
_entity.type
_entity.pdbx_description
1 polymer ?
#
loop_
_entity_poly.entity_id
_entity_poly.type
_entity_poly.pdbx_seq_one_letter_code
_entity_poly.pdbx_strand_id
1 'polypeptide(L)' 'MNKKAIRRFYLKSASDVRRMLSGLVHELKSGEIDPVVGSKIIYASAVLLRAIEVADLESRLRELENVIEKSN' A
#
# COMPACT_ATOMS: atom_id res chain seq x y z
N MET A 1 -19.33 -6.52 -21.60
CA MET A 1 -18.45 -6.41 -20.42
C MET A 1 -19.01 -5.36 -19.48
N ASN A 2 -19.51 -5.79 -18.33
CA ASN A 2 -20.04 -4.89 -17.31
C ASN A 2 -18.86 -4.15 -16.65
N LYS A 3 -18.65 -2.87 -16.98
CA LYS A 3 -17.62 -2.04 -16.35
C LYS A 3 -18.07 -1.74 -14.92
N LYS A 4 -17.88 -2.70 -14.01
CA LYS A 4 -17.95 -2.46 -12.56
C LYS A 4 -17.05 -1.25 -12.30
N ALA A 5 -17.64 -0.14 -11.87
CA ALA A 5 -16.94 1.14 -11.75
C ALA A 5 -15.62 0.90 -11.00
N ILE A 6 -14.49 1.20 -11.65
CA ILE A 6 -13.17 1.06 -11.04
C ILE A 6 -13.15 2.04 -9.88
N ARG A 7 -13.45 1.56 -8.67
CA ARG A 7 -13.29 2.35 -7.46
C ARG A 7 -11.82 2.71 -7.38
N ARG A 8 -11.50 4.00 -7.48
CA ARG A 8 -10.15 4.50 -7.23
C ARG A 8 -9.78 4.15 -5.79
N PHE A 9 -9.00 3.09 -5.62
CA PHE A 9 -8.41 2.74 -4.35
C PHE A 9 -7.10 3.51 -4.21
N TYR A 10 -7.07 4.49 -3.31
CA TYR A 10 -5.83 5.17 -2.94
C TYR A 10 -5.19 4.40 -1.79
N LEU A 11 -4.00 3.84 -2.03
CA LEU A 11 -3.22 3.13 -1.04
C LEU A 11 -2.36 4.14 -0.27
N LYS A 12 -2.92 4.71 0.81
CA LYS A 12 -2.27 5.78 1.58
C LYS A 12 -1.50 5.28 2.79
N SER A 13 -1.71 4.03 3.19
CA SER A 13 -1.12 3.44 4.37
C SER A 13 -0.74 1.98 4.13
N ALA A 14 0.16 1.45 4.97
CA ALA A 14 0.47 0.02 5.00
C ALA A 14 -0.79 -0.84 5.22
N SER A 15 -1.76 -0.34 5.99
CA SER A 15 -3.03 -1.05 6.22
C SER A 15 -3.90 -1.11 4.97
N ASP A 16 -3.83 -0.13 4.08
CA ASP A 16 -4.57 -0.15 2.82
C ASP A 16 -3.94 -1.12 1.83
N VAL A 17 -2.61 -1.15 1.77
CA VAL A 17 -1.88 -2.16 0.98
C VAL A 17 -2.22 -3.57 1.45
N ARG A 18 -2.22 -3.80 2.77
CA ARG A 18 -2.62 -5.09 3.36
C ARG A 18 -4.04 -5.50 2.96
N ARG A 19 -5.01 -4.57 3.07
CA ARG A 19 -6.41 -4.83 2.70
C ARG A 19 -6.55 -5.19 1.22
N MET A 20 -5.88 -4.44 0.35
CA MET A 20 -5.91 -4.70 -1.09
C MET A 20 -5.27 -6.04 -1.43
N LEU A 21 -4.10 -6.38 -0.87
CA LEU A 21 -3.45 -7.67 -1.10
C LEU A 21 -4.31 -8.85 -0.60
N SER A 22 -5.02 -8.69 0.53
CA SER A 22 -5.96 -9.71 1.01
C SER A 22 -7.10 -9.95 0.01
N GLY A 23 -7.63 -8.90 -0.61
CA GLY A 23 -8.63 -9.02 -1.68
C GLY A 23 -8.06 -9.70 -2.91
N LEU A 24 -6.87 -9.29 -3.34
CA LEU A 24 -6.18 -9.84 -4.49
C LEU A 24 -5.92 -11.35 -4.35
N VAL A 25 -5.56 -11.84 -3.16
CA VAL A 25 -5.39 -13.28 -2.90
C VAL A 25 -6.69 -14.05 -3.12
N HIS A 26 -7.83 -13.46 -2.75
CA HIS A 26 -9.14 -14.07 -2.99
C HIS A 26 -9.45 -14.12 -4.49
N GLU A 27 -9.27 -13.01 -5.20
CA GLU A 27 -9.50 -12.91 -6.65
C GLU A 27 -8.59 -13.85 -7.46
N LEU A 28 -7.34 -14.03 -7.03
CA LEU A 28 -6.41 -15.01 -7.64
C LEU A 28 -6.89 -16.44 -7.43
N LYS A 29 -7.36 -16.77 -6.22
CA LYS A 29 -7.85 -18.13 -5.90
C LYS A 29 -9.18 -18.44 -6.59
N SER A 30 -10.05 -17.45 -6.80
CA SER A 30 -11.31 -17.62 -7.51
C SER A 30 -11.18 -17.60 -9.04
N GLY A 31 -9.99 -17.26 -9.57
CA GLY A 31 -9.75 -17.13 -11.01
C GLY A 31 -10.36 -15.87 -11.62
N GLU A 32 -10.78 -14.91 -10.79
CA GLU A 32 -11.34 -13.62 -11.22
C GLU A 32 -10.27 -12.67 -11.80
N ILE A 33 -9.00 -12.91 -11.48
CA ILE A 33 -7.86 -12.18 -12.02
C ILE A 33 -6.82 -13.12 -12.63
N ASP A 34 -6.25 -12.69 -13.75
CA ASP A 34 -5.13 -13.36 -14.39
C ASP A 34 -3.90 -13.39 -13.45
N PRO A 35 -3.24 -14.56 -13.26
CA PRO A 35 -2.08 -14.68 -12.37
C PRO A 35 -0.89 -13.77 -12.71
N VAL A 36 -0.67 -13.48 -14.00
CA VAL A 36 0.42 -12.59 -14.44
C VAL A 36 0.09 -11.15 -14.08
N VAL A 37 -1.16 -10.73 -14.23
CA VAL A 37 -1.63 -9.41 -13.76
C VAL A 37 -1.52 -9.32 -12.24
N GLY A 38 -1.99 -10.34 -11.50
CA GLY A 38 -1.91 -10.35 -10.04
C GLY A 38 -0.46 -10.27 -9.52
N SER A 39 0.47 -10.97 -10.16
CA SER A 39 1.90 -10.89 -9.82
C SER A 39 2.48 -9.48 -9.97
N LYS A 40 2.10 -8.76 -11.05
CA LYS A 40 2.51 -7.36 -11.26
C LYS A 40 1.94 -6.44 -10.17
N ILE A 41 0.69 -6.66 -9.75
CA ILE A 41 0.06 -5.89 -8.67
C ILE A 41 0.79 -6.15 -7.35
N ILE A 42 1.11 -7.40 -7.03
CA ILE A 42 1.87 -7.76 -5.82
C ILE A 42 3.21 -7.03 -5.80
N TYR A 43 3.95 -7.06 -6.91
CA TYR A 43 5.24 -6.37 -7.01
C TYR A 43 5.12 -4.86 -6.79
N ALA A 44 4.20 -4.19 -7.49
CA ALA A 44 3.97 -2.75 -7.32
C ALA A 44 3.55 -2.40 -5.89
N SER A 45 2.75 -3.28 -5.26
CA SER A 45 2.31 -3.11 -3.87
C SER A 45 3.45 -3.19 -2.88
N ALA A 46 4.42 -4.09 -3.10
CA ALA A 46 5.61 -4.21 -2.25
C ALA A 46 6.49 -2.95 -2.33
N VAL A 47 6.69 -2.40 -3.53
CA VAL A 47 7.41 -1.14 -3.74
C VAL A 47 6.70 0.02 -3.05
N LEU A 48 5.38 0.10 -3.19
CA LEU A 48 4.59 1.16 -2.56
C LEU A 48 4.59 1.05 -1.03
N LEU A 49 4.45 -0.17 -0.49
CA LEU A 49 4.51 -0.41 0.96
C LEU A 49 5.84 0.10 1.52
N ARG A 50 6.96 -0.20 0.87
CA ARG A 50 8.27 0.29 1.28
C ARG A 50 8.33 1.81 1.26
N ALA A 51 7.80 2.46 0.22
CA ALA A 51 7.79 3.93 0.15
C ALA A 51 6.96 4.56 1.28
N ILE A 52 5.80 3.98 1.61
CA ILE A 52 4.97 4.40 2.74
C ILE A 52 5.72 4.25 4.06
N GLU A 53 6.31 3.08 4.31
CA GLU A 53 7.07 2.81 5.53
C GLU A 53 8.24 3.79 5.71
N VAL A 54 8.97 4.10 4.63
CA VAL A 54 10.06 5.09 4.67
C VAL A 54 9.53 6.48 4.98
N ALA A 55 8.46 6.92 4.31
CA ALA A 55 7.88 8.24 4.56
C ALA A 55 7.36 8.39 6.00
N ASP A 56 6.74 7.35 6.55
CA ASP A 56 6.26 7.32 7.93
C ASP A 56 7.43 7.40 8.93
N LEU A 57 8.53 6.68 8.67
CA LEU A 57 9.74 6.75 9.48
C LEU A 57 10.38 8.14 9.43
N GLU A 58 10.49 8.75 8.25
CA GLU A 58 10.99 10.12 8.09
C GLU A 58 10.13 11.14 8.85
N SER A 59 8.79 10.98 8.84
CA SER A 59 7.88 11.84 9.60
C SER A 59 8.16 11.74 11.10
N ARG A 60 8.23 10.50 11.62
CA ARG A 60 8.51 10.24 13.04
C ARG A 60 9.90 10.74 13.45
N LEU A 61 10.89 10.62 12.57
CA LEU A 61 12.23 11.15 12.82
C LEU A 61 12.21 12.68 12.93
N ARG A 62 11.56 13.37 11.97
CA ARG A 62 11.38 14.83 12.01
C ARG A 62 10.65 15.27 13.28
N GLU A 63 9.63 14.54 13.71
CA GLU A 63 8.91 14.84 14.96
C GLU A 63 9.85 14.74 16.18
N LEU A 64 10.69 13.72 16.24
CA LEU A 64 11.68 13.56 17.31
C LEU A 64 12.75 14.68 17.29
N GLU A 65 13.29 15.00 16.13
CA GLU A 65 14.26 16.09 15.94
C GLU A 65 13.70 17.43 16.43
N ASN A 66 12.44 17.74 16.05
CA ASN A 66 11.75 18.96 16.52
C ASN A 66 11.55 19.01 18.04
N VAL A 67 11.30 17.86 18.69
CA VAL A 67 11.17 17.80 20.16
C VAL A 67 12.51 18.07 20.82
N ILE A 68 13.60 17.51 20.28
CA ILE A 68 14.96 17.72 20.79
C ILE A 68 15.36 19.19 20.64
N GLU A 69 15.13 19.79 19.47
CA GLU A 69 15.44 21.21 19.23
C GLU A 69 14.70 22.15 20.18
N LYS A 70 13.42 21.87 20.48
CA LYS A 70 12.62 22.69 21.41
C LYS A 70 12.98 22.48 22.88
N SER A 71 13.73 21.43 23.20
CA SER A 71 14.13 21.09 24.58
C SER A 71 15.54 21.58 24.94
N ASN A 72 16.27 22.14 23.97
CA ASN A 72 17.56 22.82 24.14
C ASN A 72 17.39 24.35 24.12
#